data_AF-A0A4U9RF25-F1
#
_entry.id   AF-A0A4U9RF25-F1
#
_cell.length_a   1.000
_cell.length_b   1.000
_cell.length_c   1.000
_cell.angle_alpha   90.00
_cell.angle_beta   90.00
_cell.angle_gamma   90.00
#
_symmetry.space_group_name_H-M   'P 1'
#
loop_
_entity.id
_entity.type
_entity.pdbx_description
1 polymer ?
#
loop_
_entity_poly.entity_id
_entity_poly.type
_entity_poly.pdbx_seq_one_letter_code
_entity_poly.pdbx_strand_id
1 'polypeptide(L)'
;MKKLSSPFLDRIDMYVSVPNLPFEEFRNAENESSKEIRERVIKAREIQKRRYKNMGIYTNSCINTTLLKTYCKLDIEEEYFLESMFKKYSLSGRAYSRILKLSRTIADLSGKDKIEKMHLIEAFSYRNFLKEE
;
A
#
# COMPACT_ATOMS: atom_id res chain seq x y z
N MET A 1 5.66 -16.68 19.60
CA MET A 1 4.36 -16.64 18.87
C MET A 1 4.26 -17.88 17.99
N LYS A 2 3.12 -18.57 17.97
CA LYS A 2 2.89 -19.65 16.98
C LYS A 2 3.14 -19.08 15.58
N LYS A 3 4.06 -19.69 14.82
CA LYS A 3 4.38 -19.27 13.44
C LYS A 3 3.09 -19.33 12.62
N LEU A 4 2.56 -18.17 12.23
CA LEU A 4 1.52 -18.10 11.21
C LEU A 4 2.10 -18.65 9.91
N SER A 5 1.32 -19.46 9.19
CA SER A 5 1.83 -20.12 7.99
C SER A 5 2.07 -19.10 6.86
N SER A 6 3.15 -19.29 6.09
CA SER A 6 3.46 -18.41 4.95
C SER A 6 2.29 -18.28 3.94
N PRO A 7 1.52 -19.35 3.62
CA PRO A 7 0.34 -19.23 2.76
C PRO A 7 -0.81 -18.40 3.34
N PHE A 8 -0.92 -18.33 4.67
CA PHE A 8 -1.82 -17.41 5.35
C PHE A 8 -1.26 -15.98 5.25
N LEU A 9 0.03 -15.83 5.51
CA LEU A 9 0.65 -14.51 5.53
C LEU A 9 0.58 -13.79 4.18
N ASP A 10 0.64 -14.58 3.10
CA ASP A 10 0.49 -14.14 1.71
C ASP A 10 -0.89 -13.54 1.37
N ARG A 11 -1.91 -13.75 2.22
CA ARG A 11 -3.28 -13.26 2.01
C ARG A 11 -3.60 -11.96 2.74
N ILE A 12 -2.70 -11.46 3.58
CA ILE A 12 -2.88 -10.20 4.30
C ILE A 12 -2.11 -9.10 3.55
N ASP A 13 -2.83 -8.00 3.32
CA ASP A 13 -2.31 -6.86 2.55
C ASP A 13 -1.26 -6.06 3.32
N MET A 14 -1.42 -5.89 4.64
CA MET A 14 -0.56 -5.08 5.50
C MET A 14 -0.32 -5.72 6.87
N TYR A 15 0.91 -5.62 7.35
CA TYR A 15 1.37 -5.91 8.70
C TYR A 15 2.17 -4.73 9.22
N VAL A 16 1.58 -3.98 10.14
CA VAL A 16 2.24 -2.84 10.79
C VAL A 16 2.44 -3.18 12.26
N SER A 17 3.69 -3.19 12.69
CA SER A 17 4.04 -3.33 14.10
C SER A 17 3.91 -1.97 14.76
N VAL A 18 2.95 -1.82 15.67
CA VAL A 18 2.81 -0.60 16.49
C VAL A 18 3.61 -0.81 17.78
N PRO A 19 4.63 0.02 18.07
CA PRO A 19 5.36 -0.08 19.33
C PRO A 19 4.44 0.31 20.51
N ASN A 20 4.70 -0.26 21.69
CA ASN A 20 4.06 0.20 22.91
C ASN A 20 4.61 1.60 23.24
N LEU A 21 3.72 2.59 23.29
CA LEU A 21 4.08 3.95 23.67
C LEU A 21 3.89 4.14 25.19
N PRO A 22 4.79 4.87 25.88
CA PRO A 22 4.56 5.33 27.25
C PRO A 22 3.30 6.19 27.35
N PHE A 23 2.62 6.15 28.50
CA PHE A 23 1.39 6.92 28.73
C PHE A 23 1.54 8.43 28.50
N GLU A 24 2.74 8.98 28.73
CA GLU A 24 3.03 10.40 28.56
C GLU A 24 2.99 10.84 27.09
N GLU A 25 3.41 9.98 26.16
CA GLU A 25 3.33 10.25 24.72
C GLU A 25 1.88 10.32 24.24
N PHE A 26 0.97 9.54 24.84
CA PHE A 26 -0.47 9.64 24.53
C PHE A 26 -1.08 10.98 24.94
N ARG A 27 -0.55 11.65 25.98
CA ARG A 27 -1.06 12.95 26.44
C ARG A 27 -0.57 14.12 25.60
N ASN A 28 0.64 14.02 25.05
CA ASN A 28 1.33 15.14 24.39
C ASN A 28 1.39 15.01 22.86
N ALA A 29 0.75 14.00 22.28
CA ALA A 29 0.82 13.78 20.84
C ALA A 29 -0.03 14.80 20.08
N GLU A 30 0.63 15.77 19.45
CA GLU A 30 0.06 16.57 18.37
C GLU A 30 -0.11 15.68 17.13
N ASN A 31 -1.32 15.14 16.96
CA ASN A 31 -1.67 14.30 15.82
C ASN A 31 -2.59 15.05 14.86
N GLU A 32 -2.59 14.61 13.59
CA GLU A 32 -3.63 14.99 12.65
C GLU A 32 -5.01 14.66 13.22
N SER A 33 -5.95 15.59 13.09
CA SER A 33 -7.33 15.37 13.50
C SER A 33 -8.01 14.32 12.62
N SER A 34 -8.99 13.61 13.19
CA SER A 34 -9.82 12.68 12.40
C SER A 34 -10.51 13.37 11.22
N LYS A 35 -10.78 14.68 11.32
CA LYS A 35 -11.35 15.48 10.24
C LYS A 35 -10.38 15.62 9.07
N GLU A 36 -9.14 15.98 9.32
CA GLU A 36 -8.09 16.11 8.28
C GLU A 36 -7.84 14.77 7.59
N ILE A 37 -7.72 13.69 8.37
CA ILE A 37 -7.55 12.33 7.82
C ILE A 37 -8.76 11.96 6.95
N ARG A 38 -9.99 12.22 7.41
CA ARG A 38 -11.20 11.97 6.64
C ARG A 38 -11.20 12.70 5.31
N GLU A 39 -10.82 13.98 5.29
CA GLU A 39 -10.73 14.77 4.06
C GLU A 39 -9.75 14.16 3.06
N ARG A 40 -8.56 13.74 3.52
CA ARG A 40 -7.56 13.03 2.70
C ARG A 40 -8.14 11.74 2.12
N VAL A 41 -8.82 10.93 2.93
CA VAL A 41 -9.44 9.68 2.48
C VAL A 41 -10.54 9.93 1.46
N ILE A 42 -11.40 10.93 1.66
CA ILE A 42 -12.48 11.28 0.72
C ILE A 42 -11.90 11.68 -0.64
N LYS A 43 -10.85 12.51 -0.66
CA LYS A 43 -10.17 12.90 -1.91
C LYS A 43 -9.67 11.69 -2.69
N ALA A 44 -8.99 10.75 -2.01
CA ALA A 44 -8.53 9.51 -2.63
C ALA A 44 -9.70 8.65 -3.16
N ARG A 45 -10.81 8.59 -2.45
CA ARG A 45 -12.01 7.85 -2.88
C ARG A 45 -12.68 8.47 -4.11
N GLU A 46 -12.73 9.78 -4.21
CA GLU A 46 -13.27 10.46 -5.41
C GLU A 46 -12.37 10.22 -6.63
N ILE A 47 -11.04 10.20 -6.46
CA ILE A 47 -10.11 9.79 -7.51
C ILE A 47 -10.43 8.37 -8.00
N GLN A 48 -10.61 7.41 -7.08
CA GLN A 48 -10.93 6.01 -7.42
C GLN A 48 -12.30 5.88 -8.10
N LYS A 49 -13.32 6.59 -7.60
CA LYS A 49 -14.67 6.59 -8.17
C LYS A 49 -14.68 7.09 -9.61
N ARG A 50 -13.91 8.15 -9.90
CA ARG A 50 -13.72 8.65 -11.27
C ARG A 50 -12.95 7.67 -12.14
N ARG A 51 -11.84 7.11 -11.63
CA ARG A 51 -10.97 6.18 -12.35
C ARG A 51 -11.70 4.90 -12.78
N TYR A 52 -12.56 4.36 -11.91
CA TYR A 52 -13.25 3.09 -12.11
C TYR A 52 -14.71 3.24 -12.54
N LYS A 53 -15.09 4.42 -13.03
CA LYS A 53 -16.45 4.70 -13.50
C LYS A 53 -16.88 3.64 -14.51
N ASN A 54 -18.07 3.07 -14.32
CA ASN A 54 -18.67 2.02 -15.16
C ASN A 54 -17.92 0.68 -15.22
N MET A 55 -16.97 0.43 -14.30
CA MET A 55 -16.19 -0.83 -14.28
C MET A 55 -16.69 -1.85 -13.25
N GLY A 56 -17.71 -1.49 -12.45
CA GLY A 56 -18.22 -2.35 -11.38
C GLY A 56 -17.27 -2.52 -10.18
N ILE A 57 -16.18 -1.76 -10.11
CA ILE A 57 -15.26 -1.72 -8.98
C ILE A 57 -15.18 -0.30 -8.42
N TYR A 58 -14.95 -0.18 -7.12
CA TYR A 58 -15.00 1.10 -6.42
C TYR A 58 -13.70 1.46 -5.71
N THR A 59 -12.76 0.51 -5.63
CA THR A 59 -11.54 0.68 -4.84
C THR A 59 -10.35 -0.01 -5.49
N ASN A 60 -9.15 0.43 -5.12
CA ASN A 60 -7.91 -0.18 -5.60
C ASN A 60 -7.73 -1.64 -5.19
N SER A 61 -8.33 -2.10 -4.08
CA SER A 61 -8.23 -3.50 -3.66
C SER A 61 -8.95 -4.45 -4.62
N CYS A 62 -10.01 -3.97 -5.29
CA CYS A 62 -10.83 -4.70 -6.26
C CYS A 62 -10.18 -4.83 -7.65
N ILE A 63 -9.06 -4.15 -7.93
CA ILE A 63 -8.35 -4.25 -9.21
C ILE A 63 -7.97 -5.72 -9.46
N ASN A 64 -8.29 -6.28 -10.62
CA ASN A 64 -7.83 -7.63 -11.01
C ASN A 64 -6.50 -7.56 -11.79
N THR A 65 -5.91 -8.72 -12.10
CA THR A 65 -4.61 -8.79 -12.79
C THR A 65 -4.59 -8.05 -14.13
N THR A 66 -5.68 -8.07 -14.88
CA THR A 66 -5.81 -7.35 -16.15
C THR A 66 -5.74 -5.84 -15.93
N LEU A 67 -6.47 -5.34 -14.93
CA LEU A 67 -6.55 -3.92 -14.62
C LEU A 67 -5.29 -3.37 -13.93
N LEU A 68 -4.43 -4.21 -13.35
CA LEU A 68 -3.14 -3.79 -12.80
C LEU A 68 -2.26 -3.14 -13.86
N LYS A 69 -2.20 -3.69 -15.08
CA LYS A 69 -1.38 -3.14 -16.17
C LYS A 69 -1.83 -1.74 -16.59
N THR A 70 -3.13 -1.47 -16.47
CA THR A 70 -3.72 -0.18 -16.84
C THR A 70 -3.59 0.85 -15.72
N TYR A 71 -3.98 0.48 -14.51
CA TYR A 71 -4.10 1.44 -13.40
C TYR A 71 -2.95 1.40 -12.41
N CYS A 72 -2.02 0.46 -12.51
CA CYS A 72 -0.82 0.40 -11.69
C CYS A 72 0.45 0.43 -12.55
N LYS A 73 0.37 1.09 -13.71
CA LYS A 73 1.53 1.31 -14.59
C LYS A 73 2.63 2.05 -13.82
N LEU A 74 3.84 1.54 -13.94
CA LEU A 74 5.07 2.08 -13.39
C LEU A 74 5.89 2.69 -14.52
N ASP A 75 6.73 3.68 -14.22
CA ASP A 75 7.78 4.11 -15.13
C ASP A 75 9.02 3.19 -14.93
N ILE A 76 10.02 3.34 -15.79
CA ILE A 76 11.16 2.41 -15.89
C ILE A 76 11.91 2.28 -14.54
N GLU A 77 12.09 3.39 -13.81
CA GLU A 77 12.80 3.36 -12.53
C GLU A 77 12.04 2.56 -11.47
N GLU A 78 10.72 2.75 -11.38
CA GLU A 78 9.86 2.03 -10.45
C GLU A 78 9.79 0.53 -10.76
N GLU A 79 9.80 0.16 -12.05
CA GLU A 79 9.85 -1.25 -12.45
C GLU A 79 11.16 -1.91 -12.00
N TYR A 80 12.31 -1.27 -12.26
CA TYR A 80 13.61 -1.79 -11.79
C TYR A 80 13.69 -1.89 -10.27
N PHE A 81 13.20 -0.87 -9.56
CA PHE A 81 13.14 -0.91 -8.11
C PHE A 81 12.30 -2.10 -7.63
N LEU A 82 11.08 -2.25 -8.15
CA LEU A 82 10.19 -3.33 -7.73
C LEU A 82 10.76 -4.71 -8.07
N GLU A 83 11.41 -4.87 -9.22
CA GLU A 83 12.11 -6.10 -9.61
C GLU A 83 13.24 -6.45 -8.63
N SER A 84 14.06 -5.46 -8.27
CA SER A 84 15.16 -5.64 -7.31
C SER A 84 14.66 -6.14 -5.95
N MET A 85 13.54 -5.58 -5.47
CA MET A 85 12.91 -5.99 -4.22
C MET A 85 12.30 -7.38 -4.34
N PHE A 86 11.68 -7.70 -5.47
CA PHE A 86 11.09 -9.01 -5.72
C PHE A 86 12.14 -10.12 -5.68
N LYS A 87 13.32 -9.89 -6.28
CA LYS A 87 14.46 -10.79 -6.23
C LYS A 87 15.04 -10.90 -4.81
N LYS A 88 15.28 -9.77 -4.15
CA LYS A 88 15.91 -9.74 -2.81
C LYS A 88 15.08 -10.51 -1.77
N TYR A 89 13.75 -10.35 -1.78
CA TYR A 89 12.87 -10.90 -0.75
C TYR A 89 12.06 -12.12 -1.22
N SER A 90 12.40 -12.71 -2.37
CA SER A 90 11.76 -13.92 -2.93
C SER A 90 10.23 -13.85 -2.93
N LEU A 91 9.69 -12.71 -3.34
CA LEU A 91 8.25 -12.44 -3.26
C LEU A 91 7.45 -13.31 -4.25
N SER A 92 6.18 -13.56 -3.93
CA SER A 92 5.25 -14.27 -4.81
C SER A 92 4.53 -13.30 -5.77
N GLY A 93 4.00 -13.79 -6.90
CA GLY A 93 3.21 -12.96 -7.82
C GLY A 93 1.96 -12.33 -7.16
N ARG A 94 1.46 -12.95 -6.08
CA ARG A 94 0.41 -12.38 -5.23
C ARG A 94 0.93 -11.18 -4.44
N ALA A 95 2.11 -11.32 -3.83
CA ALA A 95 2.76 -10.21 -3.14
C ALA A 95 3.01 -9.02 -4.08
N TYR A 96 3.46 -9.26 -5.31
CA TYR A 96 3.59 -8.23 -6.35
C TYR A 96 2.28 -7.47 -6.57
N SER A 97 1.20 -8.23 -6.85
CA SER A 97 -0.12 -7.65 -7.11
C SER A 97 -0.64 -6.83 -5.92
N ARG A 98 -0.40 -7.27 -4.68
CA ARG A 98 -0.79 -6.52 -3.47
C ARG A 98 0.02 -5.24 -3.28
N ILE A 99 1.34 -5.31 -3.47
CA ILE A 99 2.21 -4.13 -3.39
C ILE A 99 1.76 -3.06 -4.37
N LEU A 100 1.45 -3.43 -5.63
CA LEU A 100 0.95 -2.48 -6.61
C LEU A 100 -0.38 -1.81 -6.20
N LYS A 101 -1.36 -2.60 -5.74
CA LYS A 101 -2.65 -2.05 -5.29
C LYS A 101 -2.50 -1.12 -4.09
N LEU A 102 -1.63 -1.48 -3.16
CA LEU A 102 -1.35 -0.67 -1.97
C LEU A 102 -0.63 0.62 -2.37
N SER A 103 0.39 0.53 -3.22
CA SER A 103 1.12 1.68 -3.77
C SER A 103 0.20 2.63 -4.53
N ARG A 104 -0.76 2.10 -5.30
CA ARG A 104 -1.79 2.92 -5.96
C ARG A 104 -2.67 3.67 -4.95
N THR A 105 -3.00 3.03 -3.83
CA THR A 105 -3.80 3.66 -2.77
C THR A 105 -3.02 4.77 -2.07
N ILE A 106 -1.74 4.55 -1.80
CA ILE A 106 -0.84 5.57 -1.24
C ILE A 106 -0.70 6.75 -2.22
N ALA A 107 -0.50 6.48 -3.52
CA ALA A 107 -0.46 7.52 -4.54
C ALA A 107 -1.76 8.35 -4.57
N ASP A 108 -2.93 7.69 -4.48
CA ASP A 108 -4.22 8.38 -4.43
C ASP A 108 -4.38 9.25 -3.18
N LEU A 109 -3.88 8.80 -2.02
CA LEU A 109 -3.88 9.58 -0.77
C LEU A 109 -2.97 10.81 -0.88
N SER A 110 -1.88 10.69 -1.63
CA SER A 110 -0.96 11.79 -1.96
C SER A 110 -1.44 12.67 -3.13
N GLY A 111 -2.60 12.35 -3.74
CA GLY A 111 -3.12 13.09 -4.90
C GLY A 111 -2.30 12.92 -6.18
N LYS A 112 -1.52 11.85 -6.28
CA LYS A 112 -0.61 11.57 -7.41
C LYS A 112 -1.27 10.65 -8.43
N ASP A 113 -1.22 11.03 -9.71
CA ASP A 113 -1.75 10.22 -10.80
C ASP A 113 -0.88 9.00 -11.12
N LYS A 114 0.43 9.07 -10.84
CA LYS A 114 1.39 7.98 -11.06
C LYS A 114 1.83 7.36 -9.74
N ILE A 115 2.16 6.06 -9.78
CA ILE A 115 2.88 5.42 -8.67
C ILE A 115 4.35 5.80 -8.83
N GLU A 116 4.82 6.67 -7.94
CA GLU A 116 6.24 6.99 -7.77
C GLU A 116 6.91 5.98 -6.83
N LYS A 117 8.24 5.88 -6.92
CA LYS A 117 9.08 5.00 -6.09
C LYS A 117 8.79 5.09 -4.58
N MET A 118 8.53 6.29 -4.05
CA MET A 118 8.22 6.49 -2.63
C MET A 118 6.97 5.70 -2.18
N HIS A 119 5.96 5.59 -3.05
CA HIS A 119 4.75 4.83 -2.72
C HIS A 119 5.02 3.33 -2.70
N LEU A 120 5.93 2.84 -3.54
CA LEU A 120 6.37 1.44 -3.54
C LEU A 120 7.14 1.13 -2.25
N ILE A 121 8.04 2.02 -1.84
CA ILE A 121 8.81 1.89 -0.59
C ILE A 121 7.87 1.83 0.61
N GLU A 122 6.89 2.73 0.68
CA GLU A 122 5.91 2.77 1.77
C GLU A 122 5.01 1.52 1.77
N ALA A 123 4.48 1.10 0.61
CA ALA A 123 3.72 -0.14 0.51
C ALA A 123 4.53 -1.36 0.97
N PHE A 124 5.83 -1.36 0.69
CA PHE A 124 6.74 -2.42 1.08
C PHE A 124 7.02 -2.43 2.59
N SER A 125 7.19 -1.26 3.21
CA SER A 125 7.43 -1.13 4.65
C SER A 125 6.26 -1.67 5.47
N TYR A 126 5.03 -1.48 4.99
CA TYR A 126 3.81 -2.01 5.61
C TYR A 126 3.69 -3.53 5.57
N ARG A 127 4.62 -4.27 4.98
CA ARG A 127 4.60 -5.75 5.02
C ARG A 127 5.75 -6.33 5.82
N ASN A 128 6.43 -5.51 6.63
CA ASN A 128 7.56 -5.89 7.49
C ASN A 128 8.72 -6.56 6.75
N PHE A 129 8.78 -6.47 5.42
CA PHE A 129 9.90 -7.02 4.65
C PHE A 129 11.23 -6.29 4.92
N LEU A 130 11.17 -5.08 5.48
CA LEU A 130 12.35 -4.30 5.88
C LEU A 130 12.82 -4.62 7.31
N LYS A 131 12.06 -5.43 8.07
CA LYS A 131 12.47 -5.90 9.40
C LYS A 131 13.13 -7.27 9.26
N GLU A 132 14.38 -7.25 8.81
CA GLU A 132 15.35 -8.27 9.17
C GLU A 132 16.13 -7.73 10.37
N GLU A 133 15.85 -8.28 11.55
CA GLU A 133 16.85 -8.43 12.62
C GLU A 133 17.20 -9.92 12.68
#